data_AF-R9HTB8-F1
#
_entry.id   AF-R9HTB8-F1
#
_cell.length_a   1.000
_cell.length_b   1.000
_cell.length_c   1.000
_cell.angle_alpha   90.00
_cell.angle_beta   90.00
_cell.angle_gamma   90.00
#
_symmetry.space_group_name_H-M   'P 1'
#
loop_
_entity.id
_entity.type
_entity.pdbx_description
1 polymer ?
#
loop_
_entity_poly.entity_id
_entity_poly.type
_entity_poly.pdbx_seq_one_letter_code
_entity_poly.pdbx_strand_id
1 'polypeptide(L)'
;MNPLKAVSSEAGLFLLLCCIEILLPIFAVESPLNSLVFWSLLGISLFYAIKLLYLVRYHSFIKWVYILLFMFVVYGILYYLYGPIYISPASGERMHKLSYTTTILKSLSPLFPIYYYSKRGKITSEFIQIWIIPLFVVAVIFYFDQMQAAMLRHLMDDSVTNNGGYYIASLIPFAMFLSQKRLIQYVYLLTCLIFVIYSMKRGATVFAGLMLLVYFNNSLLGISIKKKLGFLVSFSVLLFGLYYFISEYMMENLYFLERIQDTLDGDTSGRDSLYDDFWEYFLYRATPLQQLLGGGANYTLTVSNNYAHNDWIEILVNQGILGIFVFFMYWKSFFRTAFRTNLDKTCSIVIKMIFIGYFAKTMFSMSYTDYNIMVNLCLGYCISRIDTTKSLTI
;
A
#
# COMPACT_ATOMS: atom_id res chain seq x y z
N MET A 1 -24.59 -14.43 1.95
CA MET A 1 -24.99 -13.48 0.88
C MET A 1 -24.80 -14.15 -0.48
N ASN A 2 -25.68 -13.93 -1.46
CA ASN A 2 -25.51 -14.45 -2.82
C ASN A 2 -24.38 -13.68 -3.55
N PRO A 3 -23.39 -14.35 -4.18
CA PRO A 3 -22.30 -13.69 -4.93
C PRO A 3 -22.78 -12.68 -5.98
N LEU A 4 -23.82 -13.00 -6.75
CA LEU A 4 -24.39 -12.10 -7.76
C LEU A 4 -24.91 -10.80 -7.13
N LYS A 5 -25.57 -10.91 -5.96
CA LYS A 5 -26.07 -9.75 -5.20
C LYS A 5 -24.94 -8.91 -4.61
N ALA A 6 -23.81 -9.54 -4.26
CA ALA A 6 -22.63 -8.84 -3.78
C ALA A 6 -22.02 -7.97 -4.88
N VAL A 7 -21.85 -8.56 -6.08
CA VAL A 7 -21.25 -7.89 -7.24
C VAL A 7 -22.15 -6.79 -7.79
N SER A 8 -23.47 -7.01 -7.86
CA SER A 8 -24.43 -6.03 -8.38
C SER A 8 -24.81 -4.91 -7.40
N SER A 9 -24.36 -4.98 -6.15
CA SER A 9 -24.56 -3.89 -5.18
C SER A 9 -23.74 -2.65 -5.54
N GLU A 10 -24.13 -1.46 -5.07
CA GLU A 10 -23.35 -0.23 -5.27
C GLU A 10 -21.88 -0.38 -4.84
N ALA A 11 -21.63 -1.03 -3.70
CA ALA A 11 -20.28 -1.28 -3.20
C ALA A 11 -19.52 -2.28 -4.09
N GLY A 12 -20.23 -3.28 -4.63
CA GLY A 12 -19.67 -4.24 -5.59
C GLY A 12 -19.30 -3.59 -6.92
N LEU A 13 -20.15 -2.72 -7.46
CA LEU A 13 -19.88 -1.96 -8.67
C LEU A 13 -18.69 -1.01 -8.49
N PHE A 14 -18.57 -0.37 -7.33
CA PHE A 14 -17.39 0.43 -6.99
C PHE A 14 -16.10 -0.41 -7.00
N LEU A 15 -16.11 -1.58 -6.33
CA LEU A 15 -14.94 -2.47 -6.35
C LEU A 15 -14.63 -3.00 -7.76
N LEU A 16 -15.66 -3.30 -8.56
CA LEU A 16 -15.48 -3.73 -9.94
C LEU A 16 -14.79 -2.64 -10.77
N LEU A 17 -15.21 -1.38 -10.61
CA LEU A 17 -14.55 -0.24 -11.26
C LEU A 17 -13.09 -0.11 -10.82
N CYS A 18 -12.77 -0.31 -9.53
CA CYS A 18 -11.38 -0.34 -9.05
C CYS A 18 -10.58 -1.48 -9.69
N CYS A 19 -11.17 -2.68 -9.84
CA CYS A 19 -10.52 -3.79 -10.52
C CYS A 19 -10.26 -3.46 -12.00
N ILE A 20 -11.23 -2.85 -12.68
CA ILE A 20 -11.10 -2.42 -14.07
C ILE A 20 -9.98 -1.38 -14.18
N GLU A 21 -9.90 -0.41 -13.26
CA GLU A 21 -8.84 0.61 -13.29
C GLU A 21 -7.43 0.02 -13.20
N ILE A 22 -7.24 -1.06 -12.45
CA ILE A 22 -5.96 -1.77 -12.35
C ILE A 22 -5.66 -2.55 -13.63
N LEU A 23 -6.67 -3.20 -14.21
CA LEU A 23 -6.50 -4.10 -15.36
C LEU A 23 -6.48 -3.40 -16.71
N LEU A 24 -7.19 -2.28 -16.85
CA LEU A 24 -7.40 -1.63 -18.14
C LEU A 24 -6.10 -1.11 -18.76
N PRO A 25 -5.13 -0.54 -18.02
CA PRO A 25 -3.84 -0.18 -18.59
C PRO A 25 -3.05 -1.37 -19.17
N ILE A 26 -3.29 -2.59 -18.66
CA ILE A 26 -2.63 -3.82 -19.11
C ILE A 26 -3.22 -4.28 -20.46
N PHE A 27 -4.55 -4.25 -20.58
CA PHE A 27 -5.23 -4.79 -21.77
C PHE A 27 -5.53 -3.75 -22.86
N ALA A 28 -5.56 -2.47 -22.50
CA ALA A 28 -5.93 -1.36 -23.38
C ALA A 28 -5.03 -0.14 -23.11
N VAL A 29 -3.74 -0.32 -23.42
CA VAL A 29 -2.70 0.70 -23.29
C VAL A 29 -3.13 2.00 -23.98
N GLU A 30 -3.00 3.13 -23.29
CA GLU A 30 -3.34 4.48 -23.78
C GLU A 30 -4.80 4.71 -24.23
N SER A 31 -5.73 3.82 -23.85
CA SER A 31 -7.14 4.01 -24.16
C SER A 31 -7.73 5.24 -23.44
N PRO A 32 -8.54 6.08 -24.10
CA PRO A 32 -9.34 7.13 -23.44
C PRO A 32 -10.23 6.59 -22.31
N LEU A 33 -10.57 5.30 -22.36
CA LEU A 33 -11.32 4.61 -21.32
C LEU A 33 -10.57 4.58 -19.98
N ASN A 34 -9.23 4.54 -19.97
CA ASN A 34 -8.41 4.61 -18.75
C ASN A 34 -8.71 5.90 -17.97
N SER A 35 -8.70 7.03 -18.70
CA SER A 35 -9.02 8.34 -18.12
C SER A 35 -10.46 8.39 -17.64
N LEU A 36 -11.41 7.88 -18.41
CA LEU A 36 -12.83 7.87 -18.02
C LEU A 36 -13.07 7.08 -16.72
N VAL A 37 -12.52 5.88 -16.62
CA VAL A 37 -12.64 5.04 -15.43
C VAL A 37 -11.98 5.71 -14.23
N PHE A 38 -10.78 6.25 -14.41
CA PHE A 38 -10.06 6.98 -13.37
C PHE A 38 -10.86 8.18 -12.84
N TRP A 39 -11.30 9.08 -13.71
CA TRP A 39 -12.07 10.27 -13.31
C TRP A 39 -13.41 9.91 -12.68
N SER A 40 -14.04 8.81 -13.13
CA SER A 40 -15.27 8.29 -12.51
C SER A 40 -15.01 7.81 -11.08
N LEU A 41 -13.96 7.02 -10.85
CA LEU A 41 -13.58 6.55 -9.52
C LEU A 41 -13.20 7.69 -8.59
N LEU A 42 -12.47 8.69 -9.10
CA LEU A 42 -12.12 9.88 -8.35
C LEU A 42 -13.38 10.68 -7.99
N GLY A 43 -14.29 10.89 -8.95
CA GLY A 43 -15.57 11.57 -8.71
C GLY A 43 -16.41 10.88 -7.63
N ILE A 44 -16.50 9.54 -7.67
CA ILE A 44 -17.17 8.75 -6.62
C ILE A 44 -16.47 8.94 -5.27
N SER A 45 -15.13 8.81 -5.25
CA SER A 45 -14.35 8.90 -4.01
C SER A 45 -14.47 10.28 -3.37
N LEU A 46 -14.42 11.36 -4.15
CA LEU A 46 -14.61 12.73 -3.69
C LEU A 46 -16.06 13.00 -3.25
N PHE A 47 -17.05 12.48 -3.97
CA PHE A 47 -18.46 12.57 -3.56
C PHE A 47 -18.67 11.97 -2.17
N TYR A 48 -18.13 10.77 -1.93
CA TYR A 48 -18.22 10.14 -0.60
C TYR A 48 -17.34 10.81 0.45
N ALA A 49 -16.20 11.38 0.06
CA ALA A 49 -15.37 12.20 0.94
C ALA A 49 -16.16 13.43 1.44
N ILE A 50 -16.87 14.14 0.56
CA ILE A 50 -17.71 15.28 0.94
C ILE A 50 -18.89 14.80 1.80
N LYS A 51 -19.57 13.73 1.37
CA LYS A 51 -20.73 13.18 2.08
C LYS A 51 -20.41 12.75 3.52
N LEU A 52 -19.23 12.21 3.76
CA LEU A 52 -18.76 11.83 5.10
C LEU A 52 -18.57 13.04 6.03
N LEU A 53 -18.20 14.22 5.51
CA LEU A 53 -18.06 15.42 6.33
C LEU A 53 -19.40 15.89 6.93
N TYR A 54 -20.51 15.66 6.22
CA TYR A 54 -21.83 16.14 6.63
C TYR A 54 -22.71 15.08 7.31
N LEU A 55 -22.61 13.82 6.90
CA LEU A 55 -23.65 12.82 7.21
C LEU A 55 -23.22 11.73 8.18
N VAL A 56 -21.93 11.65 8.52
CA VAL A 56 -21.40 10.50 9.28
C VAL A 56 -20.37 10.99 10.29
N ARG A 57 -20.58 10.68 11.57
CA ARG A 57 -19.52 10.81 12.57
C ARG A 57 -18.39 9.84 12.21
N TYR A 58 -17.18 10.35 12.00
CA TYR A 58 -16.03 9.56 11.61
C TYR A 58 -14.96 9.50 12.71
N HIS A 59 -14.23 8.38 12.72
CA HIS A 59 -13.15 8.16 13.66
C HIS A 59 -11.98 9.14 13.45
N SER A 60 -11.21 9.44 14.50
CA SER A 60 -10.06 10.36 14.45
C SER A 60 -9.04 10.02 13.36
N PHE A 61 -8.86 8.74 13.03
CA PHE A 61 -8.02 8.32 11.91
C PHE A 61 -8.48 8.89 10.57
N ILE A 62 -9.78 8.85 10.27
CA ILE A 62 -10.34 9.41 9.03
C ILE A 62 -10.10 10.92 8.97
N LYS A 63 -10.16 11.63 10.11
CA LYS A 63 -9.81 13.06 10.19
C LYS A 63 -8.38 13.31 9.67
N TRP A 64 -7.42 12.52 10.12
CA TRP A 64 -6.03 12.69 9.72
C TRP A 64 -5.78 12.25 8.28
N VAL A 65 -6.57 11.30 7.74
CA VAL A 65 -6.57 11.02 6.30
C VAL A 65 -7.01 12.26 5.50
N TYR A 66 -8.07 12.96 5.92
CA TYR A 66 -8.47 14.23 5.25
C TYR A 66 -7.35 15.27 5.30
N ILE A 67 -6.72 15.49 6.46
CA ILE A 67 -5.67 16.50 6.62
C ILE A 67 -4.45 16.15 5.74
N LEU A 68 -4.03 14.88 5.77
CA LEU A 68 -2.92 14.39 4.95
C LEU A 68 -3.22 14.54 3.45
N LEU A 69 -4.42 14.14 3.02
CA LEU A 69 -4.85 14.27 1.63
C LEU A 69 -4.95 15.73 1.19
N PHE A 70 -5.49 16.59 2.05
CA PHE A 70 -5.58 18.03 1.79
C PHE A 70 -4.20 18.64 1.58
N MET A 71 -3.24 18.34 2.45
CA MET A 71 -1.85 18.78 2.29
C MET A 71 -1.31 18.35 0.93
N PHE A 72 -1.40 17.07 0.57
CA PHE A 72 -0.89 16.59 -0.71
C PHE A 72 -1.60 17.23 -1.92
N VAL A 73 -2.92 17.42 -1.85
CA VAL A 73 -3.67 18.09 -2.93
C VAL A 73 -3.24 19.54 -3.08
N VAL A 74 -3.01 20.29 -1.99
CA VAL A 74 -2.52 21.68 -2.06
C VAL A 74 -1.16 21.74 -2.75
N TYR A 75 -0.20 20.89 -2.34
CA TYR A 75 1.11 20.83 -2.99
C TYR A 75 1.03 20.39 -4.44
N GLY A 76 0.12 19.47 -4.75
CA GLY A 76 -0.13 19.01 -6.11
C GLY A 76 -0.72 20.08 -7.02
N ILE A 77 -1.63 20.92 -6.52
CA ILE A 77 -2.19 22.07 -7.25
C ILE A 77 -1.08 23.10 -7.51
N LEU A 78 -0.29 23.43 -6.49
CA LEU A 78 0.84 24.37 -6.63
C LEU A 78 1.86 23.86 -7.66
N TYR A 79 2.18 22.57 -7.65
CA TYR A 79 3.06 21.95 -8.63
C TYR A 79 2.47 21.94 -10.04
N TYR A 80 1.17 21.68 -10.20
CA TYR A 80 0.52 21.76 -11.50
C TYR A 80 0.63 23.17 -12.10
N LEU A 81 0.37 24.20 -11.29
CA LEU A 81 0.36 25.61 -11.72
C LEU A 81 1.78 26.16 -11.95
N TYR A 82 2.73 25.89 -11.06
CA TYR A 82 4.02 26.58 -11.00
C TYR A 82 5.24 25.66 -11.07
N GLY A 83 5.04 24.34 -10.96
CA GLY A 83 6.13 23.38 -10.87
C GLY A 83 6.93 23.22 -12.16
N PRO A 84 8.18 22.77 -12.07
CA PRO A 84 8.98 22.41 -13.24
C PRO A 84 8.42 21.15 -13.92
N ILE A 85 8.93 20.84 -15.12
CA ILE A 85 8.69 19.56 -15.79
C ILE A 85 9.85 18.65 -15.41
N TYR A 86 9.55 17.51 -14.77
CA TYR A 86 10.54 16.49 -14.48
C TYR A 86 10.58 15.41 -15.57
N ILE A 87 11.73 14.74 -15.68
CA ILE A 87 11.92 13.56 -16.51
C ILE A 87 11.98 12.36 -15.58
N SER A 88 11.21 11.32 -15.91
CA SER A 88 11.18 10.07 -15.16
C SER A 88 12.55 9.41 -15.25
N PRO A 89 13.24 9.16 -14.13
CA PRO A 89 14.54 8.47 -14.15
C PRO A 89 14.42 7.07 -14.75
N ALA A 90 13.28 6.40 -14.50
CA ALA A 90 13.03 5.02 -14.90
C ALA A 90 12.56 4.84 -16.36
N SER A 91 12.13 5.91 -17.04
CA SER A 91 11.66 5.80 -18.43
C SER A 91 12.27 6.82 -19.39
N GLY A 92 12.99 7.83 -18.90
CA GLY A 92 13.48 8.94 -19.71
C GLY A 92 12.38 9.84 -20.26
N GLU A 93 11.11 9.60 -19.91
CA GLU A 93 9.96 10.34 -20.43
C GLU A 93 9.56 11.50 -19.52
N ARG A 94 8.91 12.51 -20.11
CA ARG A 94 8.38 13.65 -19.36
C ARG A 94 7.28 13.19 -18.40
N MET A 95 7.48 13.46 -17.12
CA MET A 95 6.48 13.16 -16.11
C MET A 95 5.32 14.13 -16.23
N HIS A 96 4.11 13.60 -16.42
CA HIS A 96 2.91 14.41 -16.44
C HIS A 96 2.71 15.09 -15.07
N LYS A 97 2.53 16.41 -15.02
CA LYS A 97 2.43 17.16 -13.74
C LYS A 97 1.33 16.66 -12.80
N LEU A 98 0.22 16.17 -13.36
CA LEU A 98 -0.87 15.61 -12.55
C LEU A 98 -0.51 14.27 -11.88
N SER A 99 0.56 13.58 -12.29
CA SER A 99 0.92 12.24 -11.79
C SER A 99 1.09 12.20 -10.28
N TYR A 100 1.66 13.25 -9.69
CA TYR A 100 1.81 13.37 -8.24
C TYR A 100 0.45 13.30 -7.53
N THR A 101 -0.47 14.17 -7.93
CA THR A 101 -1.79 14.29 -7.30
C THR A 101 -2.66 13.07 -7.60
N THR A 102 -2.62 12.55 -8.83
CA THR A 102 -3.42 11.38 -9.21
C THR A 102 -2.97 10.13 -8.47
N THR A 103 -1.67 9.88 -8.32
CA THR A 103 -1.14 8.73 -7.55
C THR A 103 -1.61 8.77 -6.10
N ILE A 104 -1.52 9.93 -5.44
CA ILE A 104 -1.94 10.08 -4.04
C ILE A 104 -3.46 9.91 -3.90
N LEU A 105 -4.25 10.47 -4.82
CA LEU A 105 -5.70 10.31 -4.83
C LEU A 105 -6.10 8.85 -5.06
N LYS A 106 -5.45 8.13 -5.99
CA LYS A 106 -5.68 6.69 -6.21
C LYS A 106 -5.40 5.87 -4.96
N SER A 107 -4.37 6.24 -4.21
CA SER A 107 -3.96 5.58 -2.98
C SER A 107 -4.98 5.79 -1.83
N LEU A 108 -5.25 7.05 -1.47
CA LEU A 108 -5.95 7.35 -0.22
C LEU A 108 -7.45 7.58 -0.36
N SER A 109 -7.92 8.07 -1.52
CA SER A 109 -9.33 8.44 -1.68
C SER A 109 -10.32 7.26 -1.71
N PRO A 110 -9.97 6.04 -2.19
CA PRO A 110 -10.89 4.90 -2.14
C PRO A 110 -11.32 4.50 -0.71
N LEU A 111 -10.57 4.91 0.31
CA LEU A 111 -10.95 4.69 1.71
C LEU A 111 -12.33 5.29 2.04
N PHE A 112 -12.68 6.45 1.48
CA PHE A 112 -13.91 7.16 1.80
C PHE A 112 -15.18 6.42 1.37
N PRO A 113 -15.36 6.01 0.09
CA PRO A 113 -16.52 5.22 -0.31
C PRO A 113 -16.59 3.89 0.45
N ILE A 114 -15.46 3.19 0.64
CA ILE A 114 -15.44 1.91 1.38
C ILE A 114 -15.88 2.10 2.84
N TYR A 115 -15.33 3.10 3.52
CA TYR A 115 -15.71 3.41 4.90
C TYR A 115 -17.20 3.76 4.99
N TYR A 116 -17.70 4.58 4.06
CA TYR A 116 -19.12 4.93 3.99
C TYR A 116 -20.02 3.70 3.76
N TYR A 117 -19.70 2.87 2.76
CA TYR A 117 -20.47 1.67 2.46
C TYR A 117 -20.44 0.65 3.61
N SER A 118 -19.29 0.52 4.27
CA SER A 118 -19.15 -0.35 5.46
C SER A 118 -20.00 0.16 6.63
N LYS A 119 -20.01 1.48 6.90
CA LYS A 119 -20.88 2.09 7.92
C LYS A 119 -22.37 1.85 7.67
N ARG A 120 -22.77 1.79 6.39
CA ARG A 120 -24.16 1.51 5.99
C ARG A 120 -24.48 0.03 5.89
N GLY A 121 -23.57 -0.85 6.30
CA GLY A 121 -23.76 -2.31 6.23
C GLY A 121 -23.76 -2.90 4.82
N LYS A 122 -23.39 -2.12 3.80
CA LYS A 122 -23.29 -2.60 2.40
C LYS A 122 -22.04 -3.47 2.18
N ILE A 123 -20.98 -3.22 2.94
CA ILE A 123 -19.79 -4.07 3.00
C ILE A 123 -19.82 -4.84 4.33
N THR A 124 -20.00 -6.15 4.25
CA THR A 124 -19.99 -7.10 5.38
C THR A 124 -18.79 -8.04 5.32
N SER A 125 -18.60 -8.88 6.34
CA SER A 125 -17.55 -9.90 6.31
C SER A 125 -17.78 -10.90 5.17
N GLU A 126 -19.04 -11.29 4.92
CA GLU A 126 -19.42 -12.18 3.82
C GLU A 126 -19.16 -11.54 2.47
N PHE A 127 -19.38 -10.23 2.36
CA PHE A 127 -19.04 -9.46 1.15
C PHE A 127 -17.54 -9.52 0.88
N ILE A 128 -16.71 -9.28 1.90
CA ILE A 128 -15.26 -9.35 1.75
C ILE A 128 -14.82 -10.75 1.34
N GLN A 129 -15.37 -11.81 1.95
CA GLN A 129 -15.06 -13.20 1.58
C GLN A 129 -15.33 -13.50 0.10
N ILE A 130 -16.44 -12.99 -0.46
CA ILE A 130 -16.77 -13.15 -1.89
C ILE A 130 -15.76 -12.41 -2.77
N TRP A 131 -15.33 -11.22 -2.35
CA TRP A 131 -14.41 -10.38 -3.11
C TRP A 131 -12.93 -10.80 -3.02
N ILE A 132 -12.56 -11.74 -2.14
CA ILE A 132 -11.20 -12.28 -2.08
C ILE A 132 -10.75 -12.83 -3.43
N ILE A 133 -11.59 -13.64 -4.10
CA ILE A 133 -11.22 -14.31 -5.35
C ILE A 133 -11.01 -13.28 -6.48
N PRO A 134 -11.97 -12.39 -6.79
CA PRO A 134 -11.76 -11.36 -7.81
C PRO A 134 -10.52 -10.49 -7.55
N LEU A 135 -10.31 -10.05 -6.30
CA LEU A 135 -9.15 -9.22 -5.96
C LEU A 135 -7.83 -9.98 -6.06
N PHE A 136 -7.83 -11.27 -5.72
CA PHE A 136 -6.67 -12.14 -5.88
C PHE A 136 -6.32 -12.33 -7.36
N VAL A 137 -7.31 -12.59 -8.22
CA VAL A 137 -7.10 -12.70 -9.67
C VAL A 137 -6.53 -11.40 -10.25
N VAL A 138 -7.09 -10.24 -9.88
CA VAL A 138 -6.58 -8.93 -10.30
C VAL A 138 -5.13 -8.74 -9.86
N ALA A 139 -4.81 -9.07 -8.60
CA ALA A 139 -3.45 -8.95 -8.09
C ALA A 139 -2.46 -9.86 -8.82
N VAL A 140 -2.87 -11.08 -9.20
CA VAL A 140 -2.03 -12.01 -9.95
C VAL A 140 -1.78 -11.52 -11.38
N ILE A 141 -2.81 -11.00 -12.06
CA ILE A 141 -2.63 -10.43 -13.41
C ILE A 141 -1.67 -9.25 -13.35
N PHE A 142 -1.90 -8.31 -12.41
CA PHE A 142 -1.01 -7.17 -12.19
C PHE A 142 0.41 -7.60 -11.81
N TYR A 143 0.55 -8.67 -11.02
CA TYR A 143 1.85 -9.23 -10.64
C TYR A 143 2.66 -9.67 -11.87
N PHE A 144 2.05 -10.40 -12.80
CA PHE A 144 2.74 -10.89 -13.98
C PHE A 144 3.07 -9.77 -14.96
N ASP A 145 2.19 -8.79 -15.13
CA ASP A 145 2.46 -7.57 -15.90
C ASP A 145 3.68 -6.82 -15.35
N GLN A 146 3.71 -6.58 -14.04
CA GLN A 146 4.85 -5.93 -13.39
C GLN A 146 6.14 -6.76 -13.45
N MET A 147 6.05 -8.09 -13.44
CA MET A 147 7.21 -8.97 -13.60
C MET A 147 7.77 -8.88 -15.02
N GLN A 148 6.91 -8.92 -16.03
CA GLN A 148 7.30 -8.78 -17.43
C GLN A 148 7.91 -7.40 -17.70
N ALA A 149 7.28 -6.34 -17.18
CA ALA A 149 7.81 -4.98 -17.28
C ALA A 149 9.18 -4.83 -16.61
N ALA A 150 9.39 -5.47 -15.45
CA ALA A 150 10.69 -5.45 -14.78
C ALA A 150 11.76 -6.18 -15.60
N MET A 151 11.47 -7.39 -16.09
CA MET A 151 12.40 -8.16 -16.94
C MET A 151 12.78 -7.41 -18.23
N LEU A 152 11.83 -6.74 -18.87
CA LEU A 152 12.09 -5.96 -20.09
C LEU A 152 12.95 -4.72 -19.80
N ARG A 153 12.68 -4.02 -18.70
CA ARG A 153 13.39 -2.78 -18.34
C ARG A 153 14.76 -3.04 -17.75
N HIS A 154 14.99 -4.22 -17.17
CA HIS A 154 16.30 -4.64 -16.70
C HIS A 154 17.37 -4.59 -17.81
N LEU A 155 16.97 -4.70 -19.08
CA LEU A 155 17.88 -4.51 -20.21
C LEU A 155 18.39 -3.05 -20.35
N MET A 156 17.82 -2.10 -19.61
CA MET A 156 18.11 -0.65 -19.71
C MET A 156 18.44 0.01 -18.36
N ASP A 157 17.96 -0.55 -17.24
CA ASP A 157 18.20 -0.05 -15.88
C ASP A 157 18.15 -1.23 -14.89
N ASP A 158 19.30 -1.55 -14.30
CA ASP A 158 19.48 -2.68 -13.38
C ASP A 158 18.70 -2.53 -12.07
N SER A 159 18.17 -1.33 -11.78
CA SER A 159 17.46 -1.03 -10.53
C SER A 159 15.96 -1.38 -10.56
N VAL A 160 15.42 -1.81 -11.70
CA VAL A 160 13.97 -2.05 -11.86
C VAL A 160 13.54 -3.35 -11.18
N THR A 161 12.52 -3.26 -10.32
CA THR A 161 12.03 -4.39 -9.52
C THR A 161 10.53 -4.62 -9.67
N ASN A 162 10.08 -5.86 -9.46
CA ASN A 162 8.67 -6.22 -9.52
C ASN A 162 7.87 -5.67 -8.31
N ASN A 163 7.19 -4.53 -8.50
CA ASN A 163 6.28 -3.93 -7.51
C ASN A 163 5.01 -4.75 -7.24
N GLY A 164 4.66 -5.72 -8.10
CA GLY A 164 3.49 -6.57 -7.95
C GLY A 164 3.49 -7.39 -6.65
N GLY A 165 4.67 -7.66 -6.08
CA GLY A 165 4.80 -8.30 -4.78
C GLY A 165 4.06 -7.55 -3.65
N TYR A 166 4.01 -6.21 -3.69
CA TYR A 166 3.25 -5.45 -2.70
C TYR A 166 1.74 -5.63 -2.85
N TYR A 167 1.22 -5.75 -4.08
CA TYR A 167 -0.21 -5.99 -4.32
C TYR A 167 -0.65 -7.34 -3.77
N ILE A 168 0.17 -8.38 -3.97
CA ILE A 168 -0.09 -9.69 -3.37
C ILE A 168 0.04 -9.63 -1.84
N ALA A 169 1.07 -8.97 -1.31
CA ALA A 169 1.22 -8.86 0.14
C ALA A 169 0.03 -8.12 0.79
N SER A 170 -0.53 -7.11 0.14
CA SER A 170 -1.75 -6.39 0.58
C SER A 170 -2.99 -7.28 0.74
N LEU A 171 -2.98 -8.49 0.19
CA LEU A 171 -4.04 -9.48 0.34
C LEU A 171 -3.89 -10.32 1.62
N ILE A 172 -2.72 -10.37 2.26
CA ILE A 172 -2.48 -11.17 3.47
C ILE A 172 -3.49 -10.90 4.60
N PRO A 173 -3.91 -9.64 4.90
CA PRO A 173 -4.94 -9.39 5.92
C PRO A 173 -6.29 -10.06 5.64
N PHE A 174 -6.62 -10.39 4.39
CA PHE A 174 -7.89 -11.02 4.05
C PHE A 174 -8.01 -12.44 4.62
N ALA A 175 -6.88 -13.08 4.93
CA ALA A 175 -6.86 -14.39 5.59
C ALA A 175 -7.69 -14.41 6.87
N MET A 176 -7.78 -13.28 7.60
CA MET A 176 -8.57 -13.19 8.83
C MET A 176 -10.07 -13.39 8.60
N PHE A 177 -10.59 -13.04 7.42
CA PHE A 177 -11.99 -13.27 7.05
C PHE A 177 -12.26 -14.73 6.64
N LEU A 178 -11.22 -15.54 6.42
CA LEU A 178 -11.30 -16.97 6.10
C LEU A 178 -11.15 -17.88 7.33
N SER A 179 -11.13 -17.32 8.54
CA SER A 179 -10.82 -18.03 9.80
C SER A 179 -11.73 -19.23 10.12
N GLN A 180 -12.94 -19.29 9.53
CA GLN A 180 -13.85 -20.43 9.67
C GLN A 180 -13.38 -21.67 8.89
N LYS A 181 -12.53 -21.50 7.87
CA LYS A 181 -12.03 -22.58 6.99
C LYS A 181 -10.50 -22.61 7.03
N ARG A 182 -9.93 -23.14 8.13
CA ARG A 182 -8.47 -23.09 8.42
C ARG A 182 -7.59 -23.59 7.28
N LEU A 183 -7.96 -24.68 6.61
CA LEU A 183 -7.20 -25.20 5.48
C LEU A 183 -7.14 -24.19 4.32
N ILE A 184 -8.28 -23.60 3.96
CA ILE A 184 -8.37 -22.58 2.90
C ILE A 184 -7.56 -21.34 3.29
N GLN A 185 -7.64 -20.92 4.56
CA GLN A 185 -6.85 -19.81 5.08
C GLN A 185 -5.34 -20.05 4.95
N TYR A 186 -4.85 -21.24 5.30
CA TYR A 186 -3.41 -21.56 5.21
C TYR A 186 -2.94 -21.72 3.77
N VAL A 187 -3.72 -22.37 2.91
CA VAL A 187 -3.42 -22.45 1.47
C VAL A 187 -3.35 -21.04 0.88
N TYR A 188 -4.32 -20.19 1.19
CA TYR A 188 -4.33 -18.79 0.74
C TYR A 188 -3.08 -18.02 1.17
N LEU A 189 -2.69 -18.11 2.44
CA LEU A 189 -1.49 -17.45 2.97
C LEU A 189 -0.20 -17.98 2.32
N LEU A 190 -0.10 -19.30 2.13
CA LEU A 190 1.03 -19.93 1.46
C LEU A 190 1.14 -19.45 0.01
N THR A 191 0.02 -19.40 -0.72
CA THR A 191 0.02 -18.88 -2.09
C THR A 191 0.47 -17.42 -2.13
N CYS A 192 -0.02 -16.56 -1.23
CA CYS A 192 0.44 -15.17 -1.15
C CYS A 192 1.95 -15.09 -0.92
N LEU A 193 2.48 -15.91 0.00
CA LEU A 193 3.91 -15.96 0.31
C LEU A 193 4.76 -16.38 -0.89
N ILE A 194 4.34 -17.40 -1.64
CA ILE A 194 5.04 -17.86 -2.83
C ILE A 194 5.19 -16.71 -3.83
N PHE A 195 4.11 -16.02 -4.17
CA PHE A 195 4.15 -14.87 -5.08
C PHE A 195 4.99 -13.71 -4.55
N VAL A 196 4.92 -13.41 -3.25
CA VAL A 196 5.74 -12.34 -2.66
C VAL A 196 7.22 -12.67 -2.75
N ILE A 197 7.63 -13.89 -2.42
CA ILE A 197 9.03 -14.31 -2.51
C ILE A 197 9.49 -14.33 -3.98
N TYR A 198 8.65 -14.87 -4.88
CA TYR A 198 8.93 -14.90 -6.32
C TYR A 198 9.05 -13.50 -6.94
N SER A 199 8.55 -12.44 -6.28
CA SER A 199 8.70 -11.06 -6.75
C SER A 199 10.15 -10.56 -6.68
N MET A 200 11.00 -11.23 -5.91
CA MET A 200 12.40 -10.84 -5.64
C MET A 200 12.54 -9.40 -5.15
N LYS A 201 11.48 -8.89 -4.50
CA LYS A 201 11.43 -7.56 -3.91
C LYS A 201 11.59 -7.64 -2.39
N ARG A 202 12.80 -7.36 -1.90
CA ARG A 202 13.17 -7.36 -0.47
C ARG A 202 12.14 -6.64 0.40
N GLY A 203 11.75 -5.43 0.00
CA GLY A 203 10.74 -4.64 0.72
C GLY A 203 9.36 -5.29 0.79
N ALA A 204 8.92 -5.99 -0.25
CA ALA A 204 7.65 -6.73 -0.24
C ALA A 204 7.70 -7.95 0.68
N THR A 205 8.83 -8.67 0.69
CA THR A 205 9.07 -9.80 1.60
C THR A 205 9.07 -9.37 3.06
N VAL A 206 9.78 -8.29 3.40
CA VAL A 206 9.77 -7.72 4.76
C VAL A 206 8.35 -7.28 5.16
N PHE A 207 7.66 -6.57 4.27
CA PHE A 207 6.29 -6.12 4.48
C PHE A 207 5.33 -7.29 4.76
N ALA A 208 5.38 -8.35 3.96
CA ALA A 208 4.58 -9.57 4.17
C ALA A 208 4.97 -10.31 5.46
N GLY A 209 6.27 -10.48 5.72
CA GLY A 209 6.79 -11.14 6.91
C GLY A 209 6.31 -10.48 8.20
N LEU A 210 6.36 -9.14 8.27
CA LEU A 210 5.86 -8.39 9.43
C LEU A 210 4.35 -8.59 9.65
N MET A 211 3.55 -8.56 8.59
CA MET A 211 2.11 -8.83 8.70
C MET A 211 1.83 -10.27 9.20
N LEU A 212 2.61 -11.24 8.72
CA LEU A 212 2.49 -12.62 9.16
C LEU A 212 2.92 -12.82 10.61
N LEU A 213 3.95 -12.12 11.07
CA LEU A 213 4.33 -12.12 12.49
C LEU A 213 3.17 -11.65 13.38
N VAL A 214 2.45 -10.61 12.96
CA VAL A 214 1.24 -10.15 13.65
C VAL A 214 0.15 -11.22 13.62
N TYR A 215 -0.12 -11.81 12.45
CA TYR A 215 -1.09 -12.90 12.29
C TYR A 215 -0.78 -14.07 13.22
N PHE A 216 0.45 -14.58 13.21
CA PHE A 216 0.86 -15.72 14.01
C PHE A 216 0.90 -15.41 15.50
N ASN A 217 1.40 -14.24 15.92
CA ASN A 217 1.40 -13.88 17.33
C ASN A 217 -0.03 -13.89 17.92
N ASN A 218 -1.02 -13.45 17.14
CA ASN A 218 -2.43 -13.47 17.54
C ASN A 218 -3.09 -14.85 17.41
N SER A 219 -2.70 -15.65 16.42
CA SER A 219 -3.20 -17.03 16.24
C SER A 219 -2.64 -18.01 17.27
N LEU A 220 -1.45 -17.72 17.82
CA LEU A 220 -0.77 -18.52 18.84
C LEU A 220 -1.03 -18.01 20.28
N LEU A 221 -1.98 -17.08 20.48
CA LEU A 221 -2.37 -16.64 21.83
C LEU A 221 -2.87 -17.85 22.65
N GLY A 222 -2.30 -18.02 23.86
CA GLY A 222 -2.58 -19.17 24.74
C GLY A 222 -1.65 -20.38 24.56
N ILE A 223 -0.76 -20.36 23.56
CA ILE A 223 0.25 -21.40 23.36
C ILE A 223 1.53 -21.06 24.13
N SER A 224 2.19 -22.06 24.71
CA SER A 224 3.43 -21.88 25.47
C SER A 224 4.54 -21.24 24.64
N ILE A 225 5.41 -20.46 25.29
CA ILE A 225 6.51 -19.74 24.63
C ILE A 225 7.42 -20.68 23.81
N LYS A 226 7.66 -21.91 24.31
CA LYS A 226 8.46 -22.94 23.62
C LYS A 226 7.83 -23.37 22.29
N LYS A 227 6.52 -23.56 22.26
CA LYS A 227 5.78 -23.92 21.03
C LYS A 227 5.70 -22.73 20.06
N LYS A 228 5.59 -21.50 20.56
CA LYS A 228 5.68 -20.28 19.74
C LYS A 228 7.05 -20.14 19.08
N LEU A 229 8.12 -20.33 19.85
CA LEU A 229 9.50 -20.26 19.36
C LEU A 229 9.77 -21.38 18.33
N GLY A 230 9.34 -22.61 18.64
CA GLY A 230 9.44 -23.73 17.70
C GLY A 230 8.71 -23.44 16.39
N PHE A 231 7.51 -22.87 16.45
CA PHE A 231 6.78 -22.45 15.25
C PHE A 231 7.52 -21.36 14.45
N LEU A 232 8.04 -20.33 15.12
CA LEU A 232 8.82 -19.27 14.45
C LEU A 232 10.04 -19.86 13.73
N VAL A 233 10.77 -20.76 14.39
CA VAL A 233 11.92 -21.46 13.78
C VAL A 233 11.47 -22.30 12.59
N SER A 234 10.41 -23.11 12.73
CA SER A 234 9.88 -23.91 11.61
C SER A 234 9.39 -23.04 10.45
N PHE A 235 8.78 -21.90 10.73
CA PHE A 235 8.33 -20.95 9.72
C PHE A 235 9.51 -20.27 9.02
N SER A 236 10.55 -19.87 9.75
CA SER A 236 11.79 -19.35 9.18
C SER A 236 12.50 -20.38 8.31
N VAL A 237 12.55 -21.66 8.74
CA VAL A 237 13.11 -22.76 7.93
C VAL A 237 12.28 -22.98 6.66
N LEU A 238 10.95 -22.95 6.76
CA LEU A 238 10.07 -23.05 5.58
C LEU A 238 10.33 -21.90 4.60
N LEU A 239 10.41 -20.66 5.09
CA LEU A 239 10.71 -19.50 4.25
C LEU A 239 12.09 -19.60 3.60
N PHE A 240 13.10 -20.06 4.35
CA PHE A 240 14.45 -20.24 3.83
C PHE A 240 14.52 -21.36 2.79
N GLY A 241 13.87 -22.49 3.05
CA GLY A 241 13.77 -23.59 2.09
C GLY A 241 13.00 -23.20 0.83
N LEU A 242 11.94 -22.42 0.97
CA LEU A 242 11.17 -21.90 -0.16
C LEU A 242 11.99 -20.89 -0.97
N TYR A 243 12.73 -20.00 -0.29
CA TYR A 243 13.67 -19.08 -0.93
C TYR A 243 14.76 -19.82 -1.70
N TYR A 244 15.39 -20.83 -1.08
CA TYR A 244 16.44 -21.63 -1.71
C TYR A 244 15.92 -22.41 -2.94
N PHE A 245 14.76 -23.05 -2.81
CA PHE A 245 14.15 -23.77 -3.94
C PHE A 245 13.82 -22.82 -5.10
N ILE A 246 13.28 -21.65 -4.78
CA ILE A 246 12.95 -20.62 -5.77
C ILE A 246 14.22 -20.06 -6.39
N SER A 247 15.27 -19.79 -5.62
CA SER A 247 16.53 -19.26 -6.13
C SER A 247 17.18 -20.22 -7.13
N GLU A 248 17.26 -21.51 -6.80
CA GLU A 248 17.82 -22.54 -7.69
C GLU A 248 17.07 -22.60 -9.04
N TYR A 249 15.73 -22.59 -9.00
CA TYR A 249 14.92 -22.59 -10.21
C TYR A 249 15.12 -21.32 -11.06
N MET A 250 15.47 -20.21 -10.41
CA MET A 250 15.57 -18.90 -11.06
C MET A 250 16.97 -18.53 -11.54
N MET A 251 17.99 -19.33 -11.19
CA MET A 251 19.35 -19.20 -11.72
C MET A 251 19.41 -19.34 -13.25
N GLU A 252 18.37 -19.90 -13.89
CA GLU A 252 18.28 -20.01 -15.35
C GLU A 252 17.98 -18.68 -16.05
N ASN A 253 17.63 -17.61 -15.30
CA ASN A 253 17.27 -16.31 -15.86
C ASN A 253 18.20 -15.20 -15.32
N LEU A 254 18.83 -14.46 -16.23
CA LEU A 254 19.83 -13.43 -15.91
C LEU A 254 19.31 -12.34 -14.95
N TYR A 255 18.09 -11.83 -15.18
CA TYR A 255 17.48 -10.83 -14.30
C TYR A 255 17.41 -11.34 -12.86
N PHE A 256 16.98 -12.59 -12.67
CA PHE A 256 16.82 -13.14 -11.34
C PHE A 256 18.15 -13.49 -10.66
N LEU A 257 19.13 -13.95 -11.44
CA LEU A 257 20.49 -14.18 -10.97
C LEU A 257 21.10 -12.89 -10.39
N GLU A 258 21.03 -11.79 -11.13
CA GLU A 258 21.56 -10.49 -10.69
C GLU A 258 20.84 -9.99 -9.45
N ARG A 259 19.51 -10.12 -9.37
CA ARG A 259 18.74 -9.74 -8.18
C ARG A 259 19.12 -10.53 -6.91
N ILE A 260 19.51 -11.80 -7.08
CA ILE A 260 20.06 -12.61 -5.97
C ILE A 260 21.42 -12.06 -5.57
N GLN A 261 22.30 -11.80 -6.54
CA GLN A 261 23.64 -11.28 -6.31
C GLN A 261 23.62 -9.90 -5.62
N ASP A 262 22.81 -8.96 -6.10
CA ASP A 262 22.58 -7.65 -5.47
C ASP A 262 22.15 -7.78 -4.00
N THR A 263 21.34 -8.79 -3.70
CA THR A 263 20.84 -9.03 -2.35
C THR A 263 21.95 -9.56 -1.45
N LEU A 264 22.83 -10.41 -1.97
CA LEU A 264 23.99 -10.94 -1.26
C LEU A 264 25.06 -9.86 -1.03
N ASP A 265 25.29 -9.02 -2.03
CA ASP A 265 26.28 -7.93 -1.98
C ASP A 265 25.80 -6.73 -1.16
N GLY A 266 24.54 -6.77 -0.69
CA GLY A 266 23.97 -5.73 0.15
C GLY A 266 23.68 -4.43 -0.59
N ASP A 267 23.48 -4.49 -1.91
CA ASP A 267 23.18 -3.31 -2.73
C ASP A 267 22.02 -2.49 -2.14
N THR A 268 22.21 -1.19 -2.02
CA THR A 268 21.20 -0.26 -1.52
C THR A 268 20.36 0.34 -2.64
N SER A 269 20.59 -0.03 -3.90
CA SER A 269 19.90 0.49 -5.09
C SER A 269 20.00 2.02 -5.18
N GLY A 270 21.22 2.53 -4.94
CA GLY A 270 21.56 3.96 -4.97
C GLY A 270 21.03 4.81 -3.81
N ARG A 271 20.45 4.21 -2.75
CA ARG A 271 19.85 4.97 -1.64
C ARG A 271 20.84 5.78 -0.81
N ASP A 272 22.06 5.28 -0.63
CA ASP A 272 23.07 5.96 0.18
C ASP A 272 23.40 7.34 -0.39
N SER A 273 23.71 7.42 -1.68
CA SER A 273 23.98 8.70 -2.37
C SER A 273 22.75 9.62 -2.39
N LEU A 274 21.55 9.07 -2.62
CA LEU A 274 20.32 9.85 -2.61
C LEU A 274 20.08 10.49 -1.24
N TYR A 275 20.28 9.74 -0.15
CA TYR A 275 20.06 10.25 1.19
C TYR A 275 21.08 11.31 1.57
N ASP A 276 22.34 11.16 1.16
CA ASP A 276 23.36 12.18 1.34
C ASP A 276 22.98 13.49 0.62
N ASP A 277 22.54 13.42 -0.64
CA ASP A 277 22.08 14.60 -1.39
C ASP A 277 20.91 15.31 -0.70
N PHE A 278 19.93 14.55 -0.20
CA PHE A 278 18.76 15.11 0.48
C PHE A 278 19.11 15.75 1.83
N TRP A 279 19.99 15.11 2.62
CA TRP A 279 20.45 15.67 3.87
C TRP A 279 21.31 16.91 3.65
N GLU A 280 22.22 16.88 2.68
CA GLU A 280 23.05 18.03 2.34
C GLU A 280 22.18 19.21 1.90
N TYR A 281 21.22 18.97 1.02
CA TYR A 281 20.26 19.99 0.61
C TYR A 281 19.49 20.55 1.81
N PHE A 282 18.88 19.70 2.63
CA PHE A 282 17.99 20.14 3.70
C PHE A 282 18.73 20.91 4.79
N LEU A 283 19.95 20.47 5.15
CA LEU A 283 20.73 21.07 6.23
C LEU A 283 21.49 22.34 5.81
N TYR A 284 22.01 22.38 4.58
CA TYR A 284 22.96 23.42 4.17
C TYR A 284 22.51 24.30 3.01
N ARG A 285 21.61 23.82 2.14
CA ARG A 285 21.21 24.55 0.91
C ARG A 285 19.79 25.10 0.97
N ALA A 286 18.89 24.47 1.71
CA ALA A 286 17.51 24.89 1.83
C ALA A 286 17.39 26.19 2.65
N THR A 287 16.61 27.14 2.12
CA THR A 287 16.24 28.34 2.88
C THR A 287 15.36 27.98 4.08
N PRO A 288 15.26 28.85 5.12
CA PRO A 288 14.39 28.59 6.27
C PRO A 288 12.93 28.33 5.89
N LEU A 289 12.44 29.00 4.83
CA LEU A 289 11.09 28.78 4.32
C LEU A 289 10.94 27.38 3.69
N GLN A 290 11.94 26.95 2.91
CA GLN A 290 11.98 25.59 2.33
C GLN A 290 12.18 24.52 3.41
N GLN A 291 12.89 24.79 4.49
CA GLN A 291 12.96 23.84 5.61
C GLN A 291 11.60 23.68 6.29
N LEU A 292 10.84 24.76 6.43
CA LEU A 292 9.53 24.74 7.08
C LEU A 292 8.43 24.12 6.20
N LEU A 293 8.34 24.54 4.94
CA LEU A 293 7.27 24.19 4.00
C LEU A 293 7.71 23.24 2.87
N GLY A 294 8.99 22.89 2.77
CA GLY A 294 9.51 22.06 1.69
C GLY A 294 9.67 22.80 0.37
N GLY A 295 10.24 22.12 -0.62
CA GLY A 295 10.43 22.67 -1.96
C GLY A 295 9.23 22.50 -2.91
N GLY A 296 8.23 21.70 -2.54
CA GLY A 296 7.06 21.42 -3.37
C GLY A 296 6.87 19.93 -3.69
N ALA A 297 5.83 19.60 -4.45
CA ALA A 297 5.63 18.22 -4.89
C ALA A 297 6.76 17.74 -5.82
N ASN A 298 7.21 16.50 -5.64
CA ASN A 298 8.32 15.88 -6.39
C ASN A 298 9.64 16.67 -6.33
N TYR A 299 9.85 17.51 -5.31
CA TYR A 299 11.06 18.34 -5.22
C TYR A 299 12.35 17.54 -4.99
N THR A 300 12.25 16.32 -4.47
CA THR A 300 13.35 15.33 -4.47
C THR A 300 13.98 15.16 -5.85
N LEU A 301 13.20 15.22 -6.93
CA LEU A 301 13.72 15.16 -8.31
C LEU A 301 14.44 16.46 -8.77
N THR A 302 14.29 17.57 -8.04
CA THR A 302 15.13 18.76 -8.24
C THR A 302 16.46 18.61 -7.50
N VAL A 303 16.44 17.97 -6.33
CA VAL A 303 17.60 17.85 -5.46
C VAL A 303 18.56 16.77 -5.93
N SER A 304 18.03 15.62 -6.37
CA SER A 304 18.81 14.49 -6.85
C SER A 304 18.11 13.82 -8.04
N ASN A 305 18.69 12.73 -8.53
CA ASN A 305 18.28 12.06 -9.77
C ASN A 305 17.06 11.12 -9.62
N ASN A 306 16.55 10.90 -8.40
CA ASN A 306 15.41 10.02 -8.16
C ASN A 306 14.67 10.38 -6.87
N TYR A 307 13.51 9.76 -6.64
CA TYR A 307 12.78 9.84 -5.38
C TYR A 307 13.59 9.24 -4.23
N ALA A 308 13.29 9.60 -2.98
CA ALA A 308 13.93 9.02 -1.80
C ALA A 308 13.47 7.57 -1.54
N HIS A 309 12.24 7.21 -1.95
CA HIS A 309 11.58 5.95 -1.58
C HIS A 309 11.68 5.66 -0.07
N ASN A 310 11.64 6.71 0.73
CA ASN A 310 11.49 6.70 2.16
C ASN A 310 10.56 7.87 2.46
N ASP A 311 9.38 7.59 2.98
CA ASP A 311 8.33 8.59 3.12
C ASP A 311 8.78 9.77 3.99
N TRP A 312 9.63 9.52 5.00
CA TRP A 312 10.10 10.57 5.91
C TRP A 312 11.04 11.54 5.21
N ILE A 313 12.01 11.03 4.45
CA ILE A 313 12.94 11.88 3.69
C ILE A 313 12.21 12.57 2.54
N GLU A 314 11.36 11.84 1.83
CA GLU A 314 10.56 12.35 0.71
C GLU A 314 9.67 13.51 1.17
N ILE A 315 8.92 13.33 2.26
CA ILE A 315 8.03 14.36 2.82
C ILE A 315 8.84 15.52 3.42
N LEU A 316 10.01 15.26 4.01
CA LEU A 316 10.87 16.31 4.56
C LEU A 316 11.35 17.26 3.45
N VAL A 317 11.83 16.72 2.32
CA VAL A 317 12.31 17.53 1.20
C VAL A 317 11.14 18.22 0.47
N ASN A 318 10.02 17.52 0.28
CA ASN A 318 8.91 18.03 -0.51
C ASN A 318 7.98 18.97 0.27
N GLN A 319 7.64 18.65 1.52
CA GLN A 319 6.68 19.38 2.36
C GLN A 319 7.29 19.97 3.65
N GLY A 320 8.58 19.79 3.89
CA GLY A 320 9.28 20.38 5.03
C GLY A 320 8.87 19.78 6.37
N ILE A 321 9.27 20.46 7.44
CA ILE A 321 8.95 20.09 8.83
C ILE A 321 7.43 20.06 9.05
N LEU A 322 6.66 20.95 8.40
CA LEU A 322 5.20 20.92 8.48
C LEU A 322 4.61 19.62 7.91
N GLY A 323 5.14 19.15 6.78
CA GLY A 323 4.75 17.87 6.19
C GLY A 323 5.01 16.69 7.13
N ILE A 324 6.21 16.65 7.72
CA ILE A 324 6.58 15.62 8.70
C ILE A 324 5.65 15.63 9.90
N PHE A 325 5.30 16.82 10.41
CA PHE A 325 4.35 16.93 11.52
C PHE A 325 2.98 16.34 11.17
N VAL A 326 2.42 16.68 9.99
CA VAL A 326 1.13 16.13 9.55
C VAL A 326 1.20 14.61 9.39
N PHE A 327 2.27 14.09 8.77
CA PHE A 327 2.47 12.67 8.55
C PHE A 327 2.65 11.90 9.87
N PHE A 328 3.42 12.46 10.81
CA PHE A 328 3.56 11.91 12.16
C PHE A 328 2.22 11.85 12.90
N MET A 329 1.39 12.90 12.79
CA MET A 329 0.07 12.92 13.43
C MET A 329 -0.90 11.91 12.81
N TYR A 330 -0.82 11.69 11.49
CA TYR A 330 -1.50 10.58 10.83
C TYR A 330 -1.10 9.23 11.43
N TRP A 331 0.20 8.95 11.51
CA TRP A 331 0.70 7.69 12.07
C TRP A 331 0.38 7.52 13.55
N LYS A 332 0.44 8.59 14.35
CA LYS A 332 0.01 8.61 15.75
C LYS A 332 -1.48 8.25 15.87
N SER A 333 -2.32 8.77 14.99
CA SER A 333 -3.74 8.42 14.95
C SER A 333 -3.96 6.97 14.52
N PHE A 334 -3.18 6.47 13.56
CA PHE A 334 -3.26 5.07 13.13
C PHE A 334 -2.81 4.13 14.25
N PHE A 335 -1.72 4.44 14.94
CA PHE A 335 -1.24 3.68 16.10
C PHE A 335 -2.31 3.57 17.19
N ARG A 336 -2.95 4.69 17.55
CA ARG A 336 -4.07 4.69 18.50
C ARG A 336 -5.20 3.79 18.02
N THR A 337 -5.54 3.85 16.74
CA THR A 337 -6.57 3.00 16.12
C THR A 337 -6.21 1.51 16.21
N ALA A 338 -4.95 1.15 15.97
CA ALA A 338 -4.48 -0.23 15.95
C ALA A 338 -4.35 -0.86 17.34
N PHE A 339 -3.90 -0.09 18.34
CA PHE A 339 -3.51 -0.65 19.65
C PHE A 339 -4.33 -0.16 20.83
N ARG A 340 -5.10 0.93 20.69
CA ARG A 340 -5.84 1.55 21.80
C ARG A 340 -7.35 1.52 21.61
N THR A 341 -7.84 1.13 20.44
CA THR A 341 -9.27 1.05 20.15
C THR A 341 -9.79 -0.37 20.37
N ASN A 342 -10.94 -0.49 21.05
CA ASN A 342 -11.65 -1.75 21.17
C ASN A 342 -12.33 -2.10 19.85
N LEU A 343 -12.03 -3.29 19.34
CA LEU A 343 -12.51 -3.84 18.09
C LEU A 343 -12.75 -5.34 18.28
N ASP A 344 -13.59 -5.93 17.44
CA ASP A 344 -13.65 -7.38 17.36
C ASP A 344 -12.28 -7.97 16.96
N LYS A 345 -12.06 -9.24 17.31
CA LYS A 345 -10.76 -9.91 17.16
C LYS A 345 -10.25 -9.84 15.70
N THR A 346 -11.13 -10.04 14.73
CA THR A 346 -10.78 -10.02 13.30
C THR A 346 -10.30 -8.64 12.89
N CYS A 347 -11.11 -7.60 13.14
CA CYS A 347 -10.75 -6.23 12.78
C CYS A 347 -9.51 -5.72 13.53
N SER A 348 -9.34 -6.09 14.80
CA SER A 348 -8.17 -5.72 15.59
C SER A 348 -6.88 -6.28 14.98
N ILE A 349 -6.87 -7.54 14.56
CA ILE A 349 -5.70 -8.18 13.95
C ILE A 349 -5.41 -7.57 12.58
N VAL A 350 -6.44 -7.40 11.74
CA VAL A 350 -6.31 -6.80 10.40
C VAL A 350 -5.71 -5.39 10.47
N ILE A 351 -6.22 -4.52 11.35
CA ILE A 351 -5.70 -3.16 11.50
C ILE A 351 -4.25 -3.17 12.00
N LYS A 352 -3.87 -4.07 12.92
CA LYS A 352 -2.48 -4.20 13.38
C LYS A 352 -1.55 -4.68 12.28
N MET A 353 -1.99 -5.64 11.46
CA MET A 353 -1.22 -6.10 10.29
C MET A 353 -0.96 -4.93 9.34
N ILE A 354 -2.01 -4.21 8.94
CA ILE A 354 -1.88 -3.07 8.02
C ILE A 354 -1.01 -1.97 8.63
N PHE A 355 -1.20 -1.61 9.92
CA PHE A 355 -0.39 -0.60 10.59
C PHE A 355 1.09 -0.99 10.59
N ILE A 356 1.44 -2.18 11.08
CA ILE A 356 2.85 -2.60 11.20
C ILE A 356 3.49 -2.72 9.81
N GLY A 357 2.79 -3.34 8.86
CA GLY A 357 3.29 -3.47 7.48
C GLY A 357 3.54 -2.10 6.84
N TYR A 358 2.53 -1.23 6.78
CA TYR A 358 2.67 0.06 6.11
C TYR A 358 3.62 1.00 6.85
N PHE A 359 3.64 0.98 8.19
CA PHE A 359 4.57 1.81 8.95
C PHE A 359 6.02 1.39 8.66
N ALA A 360 6.31 0.09 8.62
CA ALA A 360 7.63 -0.39 8.23
C ALA A 360 7.95 0.01 6.78
N LYS A 361 6.98 -0.10 5.87
CA LYS A 361 7.12 0.30 4.46
C LYS A 361 7.58 1.75 4.31
N THR A 362 7.18 2.67 5.20
CA THR A 362 7.64 4.08 5.17
C THR A 362 9.16 4.25 5.16
N MET A 363 9.90 3.26 5.69
CA MET A 363 11.35 3.35 5.85
C MET A 363 12.13 2.94 4.60
N PHE A 364 11.53 2.17 3.69
CA PHE A 364 12.23 1.58 2.54
C PHE A 364 11.42 1.63 1.23
N SER A 365 10.22 2.19 1.26
CA SER A 365 9.37 2.39 0.08
C SER A 365 8.35 3.51 0.31
N MET A 366 7.58 3.80 -0.74
CA MET A 366 6.55 4.84 -0.71
C MET A 366 5.25 4.24 -0.15
N SER A 367 4.89 4.52 1.10
CA SER A 367 3.69 3.91 1.69
C SER A 367 2.44 4.71 1.36
N TYR A 368 2.51 6.05 1.38
CA TYR A 368 1.34 6.93 1.20
C TYR A 368 0.80 6.95 -0.23
N THR A 369 1.59 6.50 -1.22
CA THR A 369 1.19 6.33 -2.62
C THR A 369 0.65 4.94 -2.95
N ASP A 370 0.74 3.99 -2.01
CA ASP A 370 0.57 2.55 -2.29
C ASP A 370 -0.53 1.89 -1.44
N TYR A 371 -1.50 2.65 -0.96
CA TYR A 371 -2.74 2.08 -0.42
C TYR A 371 -3.61 1.61 -1.59
N ASN A 372 -3.40 0.39 -2.06
CA ASN A 372 -4.24 -0.19 -3.10
C ASN A 372 -5.66 -0.52 -2.58
N ILE A 373 -6.54 -0.93 -3.50
CA ILE A 373 -7.94 -1.23 -3.16
C ILE A 373 -8.08 -2.37 -2.14
N MET A 374 -7.17 -3.35 -2.15
CA MET A 374 -7.18 -4.49 -1.23
C MET A 374 -7.03 -4.00 0.23
N VAL A 375 -6.07 -3.11 0.46
CA VAL A 375 -5.84 -2.53 1.80
C VAL A 375 -6.95 -1.58 2.18
N ASN A 376 -7.38 -0.71 1.26
CA ASN A 376 -8.48 0.21 1.51
C ASN A 376 -9.76 -0.53 1.90
N LEU A 377 -10.07 -1.66 1.27
CA LEU A 377 -11.23 -2.51 1.59
C LEU A 377 -11.18 -3.02 3.04
N CYS A 378 -10.07 -3.64 3.42
CA CYS A 378 -9.87 -4.14 4.78
C CYS A 378 -9.87 -3.01 5.81
N LEU A 379 -9.11 -1.95 5.56
CA LEU A 379 -8.93 -0.82 6.46
C LEU A 379 -10.25 -0.06 6.67
N GLY A 380 -10.94 0.30 5.59
CA GLY A 380 -12.22 1.01 5.62
C GLY A 380 -13.30 0.21 6.34
N TYR A 381 -13.39 -1.11 6.09
CA TYR A 381 -14.31 -2.00 6.80
C TYR A 381 -14.01 -2.03 8.30
N CYS A 382 -12.76 -2.29 8.70
CA CYS A 382 -12.41 -2.46 10.11
C CYS A 382 -12.56 -1.16 10.91
N ILE A 383 -12.18 -0.01 10.35
CA ILE A 383 -12.36 1.30 11.02
C ILE A 383 -13.85 1.61 11.17
N SER A 384 -14.69 1.22 10.19
CA SER A 384 -16.14 1.44 10.29
C SER A 384 -16.77 0.73 11.50
N ARG A 385 -16.14 -0.33 12.03
CA ARG A 385 -16.61 -1.08 13.21
C ARG A 385 -16.31 -0.41 14.55
N ILE A 386 -15.42 0.59 14.59
CA ILE A 386 -15.04 1.30 15.81
C ILE A 386 -16.24 2.06 16.42
N ASP A 387 -17.01 2.78 15.59
CA ASP A 387 -18.08 3.63 16.13
C ASP A 387 -19.41 2.89 16.30
N THR A 388 -19.57 1.68 15.76
CA THR A 388 -20.77 0.83 15.99
C THR A 388 -20.74 0.18 17.38
N THR A 389 -19.56 -0.04 17.96
CA THR A 389 -19.43 -0.54 19.33
C THR A 389 -19.82 0.48 20.40
N LYS A 390 -19.90 1.78 20.07
CA LYS A 390 -20.39 2.82 21.01
C LYS A 390 -21.90 3.06 20.93
N SER A 391 -22.61 2.48 19.95
CA SER A 391 -24.06 2.63 19.79
C SER A 391 -24.87 1.43 20.29
N LEU A 392 -24.24 0.48 21.00
CA LEU A 392 -24.91 -0.71 21.58
C LEU A 392 -25.00 -0.65 23.12
N THR A 393 -24.79 0.53 23.70
CA THR A 393 -25.11 0.82 25.10
C THR A 393 -26.00 2.06 25.13
N ILE A 394 -27.29 1.84 24.91
CA ILE A 394 -28.37 2.64 25.50
C ILE A 394 -29.32 1.63 26.14
#